data_AF-A0A2Z6QP93-F1
#
_entry.id   AF-A0A2Z6QP93-F1
#
_cell.length_a   1.000
_cell.length_b   1.000
_cell.length_c   1.000
_cell.angle_alpha   90.00
_cell.angle_beta   90.00
_cell.angle_gamma   90.00
#
_symmetry.space_group_name_H-M   'P 1'
#
loop_
_entity.id
_entity.type
_entity.pdbx_description
1 polymer ?
#
loop_
_entity_poly.entity_id
_entity_poly.type
_entity_poly.pdbx_seq_one_letter_code
_entity_poly.pdbx_strand_id
1 'polypeptide(L)'
;MNRTQQLTFSSTQAFSETKKLLIEDLIEAFAAADIPLEKVNSLLPFFKKHIKNGGSIPQAPTFRQVYLPNVFNKQYQLLKSFFDSKPVAIIMDETTDDCSRSVVNTIFCYRNKIKLVSVDFLERVNNTTIRQVLMTTLTHFNIPFNLPRLFLSDSAVYMKKCYREILSPLMPNLIHAPCCAHILNLIGDTWRTLPQFRILKDFLDKVKEIFVSSPARRGRYITHLKMHGILSPCKIPLYNKTRWNSWFQMKIKKPVIPFAELQLQQLTAYIETYRNSNDFGPSLENLIIQHRFNTHEIYSVFRMAFEVAYDKFTAHIPNHPARSLFFSCQAFDPKFIHFEDALRKNIRQYNAVKEFENPSDELLREWGIYCGLNNELIGEVELDKYWLNKATQLPILSNLALDYIWLPISSCTVERSFSMYNSLLDSDRQNLSLDSLKRLSMLYFNGV
;
A
#
# COMPACT_ATOMS: atom_id res chain seq x y z
N MET A 1 -37.31 49.97 16.70
CA MET A 1 -36.15 49.07 16.52
C MET A 1 -36.41 47.81 17.36
N ASN A 2 -36.36 46.55 16.94
CA ASN A 2 -36.00 45.93 15.67
C ASN A 2 -36.32 44.40 15.69
N ARG A 3 -37.59 43.99 15.84
CA ARG A 3 -37.96 42.56 15.71
C ARG A 3 -37.79 42.06 14.25
N THR A 4 -38.10 42.91 13.28
CA THR A 4 -37.97 42.61 11.84
C THR A 4 -36.52 42.52 11.39
N GLN A 5 -35.61 43.38 11.90
CA GLN A 5 -34.19 43.30 11.59
C GLN A 5 -33.51 42.06 12.21
N GLN A 6 -33.90 41.65 13.43
CA GLN A 6 -33.41 40.39 14.04
C GLN A 6 -33.87 39.14 13.27
N LEU A 7 -35.11 39.10 12.78
CA LEU A 7 -35.63 38.00 11.95
C LEU A 7 -34.95 37.91 10.58
N THR A 8 -34.63 39.04 9.94
CA THR A 8 -33.85 39.04 8.68
C THR A 8 -32.38 38.65 8.91
N PHE A 9 -31.79 38.96 10.06
CA PHE A 9 -30.39 38.61 10.34
C PHE A 9 -30.22 37.10 10.54
N SER A 10 -31.11 36.48 11.32
CA SER A 10 -31.12 35.04 11.54
C SER A 10 -31.43 34.23 10.27
N SER A 11 -32.35 34.71 9.41
CA SER A 11 -32.63 34.07 8.13
C SER A 11 -31.46 34.17 7.14
N THR A 12 -30.72 35.29 7.15
CA THR A 12 -29.56 35.50 6.26
C THR A 12 -28.37 34.64 6.70
N GLN A 13 -28.18 34.48 8.02
CA GLN A 13 -27.16 33.62 8.59
C GLN A 13 -27.42 32.13 8.30
N ALA A 14 -28.66 31.66 8.50
CA ALA A 14 -29.06 30.30 8.15
C ALA A 14 -28.90 29.99 6.64
N PHE A 15 -29.20 30.97 5.78
CA PHE A 15 -29.00 30.83 4.33
C PHE A 15 -27.51 30.77 3.94
N SER A 16 -26.65 31.57 4.59
CA SER A 16 -25.19 31.53 4.40
C SER A 16 -24.60 30.19 4.83
N GLU A 17 -25.03 29.66 5.98
CA GLU A 17 -24.63 28.34 6.47
C GLU A 17 -25.06 27.22 5.51
N THR A 18 -26.28 27.28 5.00
CA THR A 18 -26.78 26.29 4.02
C THR A 18 -25.94 26.28 2.74
N LYS A 19 -25.48 27.45 2.28
CA LYS A 19 -24.58 27.53 1.11
C LYS A 19 -23.20 26.95 1.40
N LYS A 20 -22.64 27.26 2.57
CA LYS A 20 -21.34 26.75 2.99
C LYS A 20 -21.37 25.22 3.07
N LEU A 21 -22.39 24.65 3.72
CA LEU A 21 -22.59 23.20 3.81
C LEU A 21 -22.69 22.55 2.43
N LEU A 22 -23.50 23.11 1.51
CA LEU A 22 -23.62 22.59 0.14
C LEU A 22 -22.26 22.50 -0.57
N ILE A 23 -21.39 23.51 -0.41
CA ILE A 23 -20.08 23.55 -1.08
C ILE A 23 -19.11 22.56 -0.43
N GLU A 24 -19.12 22.46 0.91
CA GLU A 24 -18.31 21.51 1.66
C GLU A 24 -18.69 20.06 1.32
N ASP A 25 -19.99 19.73 1.33
CA ASP A 25 -20.52 18.42 0.94
C ASP A 25 -20.16 18.06 -0.52
N LEU A 26 -20.17 19.06 -1.41
CA LEU A 26 -19.80 18.85 -2.81
C LEU A 26 -18.30 18.55 -2.98
N ILE A 27 -17.43 19.21 -2.20
CA ILE A 27 -15.99 18.89 -2.17
C ILE A 27 -15.79 17.48 -1.66
N GLU A 28 -16.49 17.10 -0.59
CA GLU A 28 -16.42 15.76 -0.01
C GLU A 28 -16.88 14.70 -1.02
N ALA A 29 -18.01 14.93 -1.71
CA ALA A 29 -18.52 14.05 -2.76
C ALA A 29 -17.56 13.92 -3.94
N PHE A 30 -16.92 15.02 -4.37
CA PHE A 30 -15.94 15.00 -5.46
C PHE A 30 -14.70 14.19 -5.06
N ALA A 31 -14.18 14.41 -3.86
CA ALA A 31 -13.04 13.64 -3.34
C ALA A 31 -13.37 12.15 -3.21
N ALA A 32 -14.56 11.80 -2.69
CA ALA A 32 -15.02 10.41 -2.56
C ALA A 32 -15.22 9.72 -3.93
N ALA A 33 -15.62 10.48 -4.95
CA ALA A 33 -15.84 9.99 -6.31
C ALA A 33 -14.58 10.07 -7.20
N ASP A 34 -13.43 10.48 -6.67
CA ASP A 34 -12.18 10.69 -7.43
C ASP A 34 -12.36 11.68 -8.60
N ILE A 35 -13.15 12.74 -8.39
CA ILE A 35 -13.46 13.77 -9.37
C ILE A 35 -12.61 15.01 -9.08
N PRO A 36 -11.71 15.44 -10.01
CA PRO A 36 -10.92 16.65 -9.84
C PRO A 36 -11.80 17.89 -9.62
N LEU A 37 -11.43 18.73 -8.66
CA LEU A 37 -12.23 19.92 -8.31
C LEU A 37 -12.41 20.90 -9.48
N GLU A 38 -11.51 20.93 -10.46
CA GLU A 38 -11.68 21.79 -11.64
C GLU A 38 -12.92 21.43 -12.48
N LYS A 39 -13.39 20.18 -12.40
CA LYS A 39 -14.58 19.71 -13.11
C LYS A 39 -15.85 20.39 -12.63
N VAL A 40 -15.84 21.02 -11.45
CA VAL A 40 -16.98 21.82 -10.96
C VAL A 40 -17.37 22.90 -11.98
N ASN A 41 -16.39 23.52 -12.65
CA ASN A 41 -16.62 24.60 -13.61
C ASN A 41 -17.52 24.15 -14.77
N SER A 42 -17.33 22.91 -15.24
CA SER A 42 -18.15 22.31 -16.30
C SER A 42 -19.55 21.91 -15.83
N LEU A 43 -19.72 21.69 -14.52
CA LEU A 43 -20.96 21.27 -13.89
C LEU A 43 -21.80 22.46 -13.38
N LEU A 44 -21.25 23.68 -13.34
CA LEU A 44 -21.98 24.87 -12.90
C LEU A 44 -23.32 25.10 -13.63
N PRO A 45 -23.44 24.95 -14.97
CA PRO A 45 -24.73 25.10 -15.65
C PRO A 45 -25.77 24.09 -15.17
N PHE A 46 -25.34 22.85 -14.94
CA PHE A 46 -26.19 21.79 -14.40
C PHE A 46 -26.64 22.12 -12.98
N PHE A 47 -25.72 22.48 -12.09
CA PHE A 47 -26.06 22.83 -10.71
C PHE A 47 -27.00 24.02 -10.63
N LYS A 48 -26.75 25.08 -11.41
CA LYS A 48 -27.60 26.27 -11.47
C LYS A 48 -29.04 25.94 -11.89
N LYS A 49 -29.21 24.99 -12.81
CA LYS A 49 -30.52 24.61 -13.36
C LYS A 49 -31.29 23.63 -12.47
N HIS A 50 -30.60 22.68 -11.84
CA HIS A 50 -31.24 21.52 -11.24
C HIS A 50 -31.11 21.43 -9.70
N ILE A 51 -30.18 22.15 -9.09
CA ILE A 51 -29.92 22.06 -7.64
C ILE A 51 -30.37 23.34 -6.94
N LYS A 52 -31.14 23.20 -5.85
CA LYS A 52 -31.52 24.32 -4.99
C LYS A 52 -30.26 24.99 -4.43
N ASN A 53 -30.15 26.31 -4.56
CA ASN A 53 -28.94 27.08 -4.25
C ASN A 53 -27.70 26.75 -5.12
N GLY A 54 -27.82 25.93 -6.16
CA GLY A 54 -26.70 25.54 -7.02
C GLY A 54 -26.07 26.71 -7.78
N GLY A 55 -26.81 27.80 -8.01
CA GLY A 55 -26.24 29.05 -8.54
C GLY A 55 -25.28 29.78 -7.59
N SER A 56 -25.18 29.36 -6.32
CA SER A 56 -24.22 29.89 -5.34
C SER A 56 -22.90 29.10 -5.31
N ILE A 57 -22.80 28.00 -6.06
CA ILE A 57 -21.58 27.21 -6.15
C ILE A 57 -20.52 28.01 -6.93
N PRO A 58 -19.36 28.32 -6.33
CA PRO A 58 -18.37 29.14 -6.99
C PRO A 58 -17.50 28.34 -7.98
N GLN A 59 -16.62 29.03 -8.69
CA GLN A 59 -15.63 28.39 -9.57
C GLN A 59 -14.55 27.65 -8.76
N ALA A 60 -13.84 26.74 -9.42
CA ALA A 60 -12.79 25.91 -8.84
C ALA A 60 -11.69 26.66 -8.06
N PRO A 61 -11.26 27.89 -8.41
CA PRO A 61 -10.30 28.65 -7.60
C PRO A 61 -10.83 28.94 -6.18
N THR A 62 -12.08 29.38 -6.07
CA THR A 62 -12.71 29.66 -4.76
C THR A 62 -12.93 28.38 -3.96
N PHE A 63 -13.30 27.27 -4.63
CA PHE A 63 -13.35 25.94 -4.01
C PHE A 63 -12.04 25.61 -3.28
N ARG A 64 -10.92 25.75 -3.99
CA ARG A 64 -9.59 25.39 -3.50
C ARG A 64 -9.06 26.34 -2.44
N GLN A 65 -9.31 27.65 -2.57
CA GLN A 65 -8.72 28.65 -1.68
C GLN A 65 -9.53 28.90 -0.41
N VAL A 66 -10.86 28.81 -0.48
CA VAL A 66 -11.74 29.24 0.63
C VAL A 66 -12.35 28.04 1.36
N TYR A 67 -12.83 27.04 0.63
CA TYR A 67 -13.63 25.95 1.22
C TYR A 67 -12.82 24.69 1.51
N LEU A 68 -11.90 24.31 0.61
CA LEU A 68 -11.03 23.15 0.77
C LEU A 68 -10.24 23.15 2.09
N PRO A 69 -9.65 24.27 2.57
CA PRO A 69 -8.97 24.27 3.87
C PRO A 69 -9.89 23.88 5.03
N ASN A 70 -11.16 24.31 5.02
CA ASN A 70 -12.12 23.99 6.08
C ASN A 70 -12.49 22.51 6.07
N VAL A 71 -12.82 21.96 4.89
CA VAL A 71 -13.12 20.53 4.70
C VAL A 71 -11.93 19.69 5.13
N PHE A 72 -10.73 20.03 4.65
CA PHE A 72 -9.51 19.34 5.03
C PHE A 72 -9.28 19.39 6.54
N ASN A 73 -9.39 20.57 7.17
CA ASN A 73 -9.12 20.70 8.60
C ASN A 73 -10.10 19.83 9.42
N LYS A 74 -11.39 19.79 9.06
CA LYS A 74 -12.38 18.91 9.70
C LYS A 74 -11.98 17.45 9.59
N GLN A 75 -11.68 16.98 8.38
CA GLN A 75 -11.27 15.59 8.14
C GLN A 75 -9.94 15.24 8.81
N TYR A 76 -9.00 16.18 8.82
CA TYR A 76 -7.70 15.99 9.43
C TYR A 76 -7.77 15.93 10.96
N GLN A 77 -8.68 16.67 11.60
CA GLN A 77 -8.95 16.49 13.04
C GLN A 77 -9.54 15.12 13.36
N LEU A 78 -10.43 14.59 12.51
CA LEU A 78 -10.95 13.23 12.66
C LEU A 78 -9.83 12.18 12.54
N LEU A 79 -8.92 12.35 11.57
CA LEU A 79 -7.73 11.50 11.44
C LEU A 79 -6.83 11.58 12.68
N LYS A 80 -6.59 12.79 13.19
CA LYS A 80 -5.79 13.00 14.40
C LYS A 80 -6.41 12.29 15.60
N SER A 81 -7.72 12.46 15.83
CA SER A 81 -8.43 11.77 16.92
C SER A 81 -8.43 10.25 16.74
N PHE A 82 -8.51 9.75 15.51
CA PHE A 82 -8.49 8.31 15.23
C PHE A 82 -7.15 7.64 15.58
N PHE A 83 -6.02 8.29 15.24
CA PHE A 83 -4.68 7.75 15.45
C PHE A 83 -4.03 8.13 16.78
N ASP A 84 -4.67 9.03 17.56
CA ASP A 84 -4.16 9.45 18.86
C ASP A 84 -3.81 8.24 19.74
N SER A 85 -2.55 8.18 20.16
CA SER A 85 -2.02 7.15 21.04
C SER A 85 -2.27 5.72 20.54
N LYS A 86 -2.31 5.50 19.21
CA LYS A 86 -2.46 4.17 18.61
C LYS A 86 -1.12 3.52 18.22
N PRO A 87 -1.00 2.18 18.32
CA PRO A 87 0.17 1.45 17.84
C PRO A 87 0.14 1.32 16.31
N VAL A 88 0.65 2.33 15.63
CA VAL A 88 0.64 2.40 14.16
C VAL A 88 1.81 1.60 13.54
N ALA A 89 1.58 1.10 12.34
CA ALA A 89 2.63 0.88 11.37
C ALA A 89 2.74 2.10 10.44
N ILE A 90 3.97 2.40 10.04
CA ILE A 90 4.31 3.58 9.23
C ILE A 90 4.80 3.07 7.89
N ILE A 91 4.27 3.61 6.80
CA ILE A 91 4.82 3.41 5.46
C ILE A 91 5.32 4.76 4.96
N MET A 92 6.60 4.84 4.58
CA MET A 92 7.17 6.01 3.94
C MET A 92 7.92 5.62 2.68
N ASP A 93 7.73 6.43 1.65
CA ASP A 93 8.42 6.30 0.37
C ASP A 93 8.48 7.69 -0.27
N GLU A 94 9.38 7.85 -1.22
CA GLU A 94 9.53 9.07 -2.00
C GLU A 94 9.24 8.83 -3.49
N THR A 95 8.84 9.90 -4.15
CA THR A 95 8.80 9.95 -5.60
C THR A 95 9.27 11.30 -6.11
N THR A 96 9.58 11.36 -7.40
CA THR A 96 9.83 12.63 -8.10
C THR A 96 8.62 12.94 -8.95
N ASP A 97 8.01 14.11 -8.73
CA ASP A 97 6.83 14.53 -9.50
C ASP A 97 7.18 15.11 -10.87
N ASP A 98 6.14 15.40 -11.68
CA ASP A 98 6.28 15.97 -13.03
C ASP A 98 6.95 17.35 -13.04
N CYS A 99 7.02 18.04 -11.90
CA CYS A 99 7.74 19.29 -11.71
C CYS A 99 9.16 19.08 -11.18
N SER A 100 9.68 17.85 -11.18
CA SER A 100 10.99 17.46 -10.65
C SER A 100 11.18 17.74 -9.15
N ARG A 101 10.10 17.77 -8.37
CA ARG A 101 10.14 17.94 -6.91
C ARG A 101 10.13 16.58 -6.23
N SER A 102 10.85 16.46 -5.11
CA SER A 102 10.76 15.26 -4.29
C SER A 102 9.53 15.33 -3.40
N VAL A 103 8.65 14.34 -3.51
CA VAL A 103 7.44 14.21 -2.71
C VAL A 103 7.58 12.99 -1.81
N VAL A 104 7.44 13.19 -0.51
CA VAL A 104 7.46 12.12 0.49
C VAL A 104 6.07 11.94 1.04
N ASN A 105 5.56 10.72 0.94
CA ASN A 105 4.25 10.36 1.49
C ASN A 105 4.42 9.52 2.75
N THR A 106 3.74 9.91 3.83
CA THR A 106 3.69 9.17 5.09
C THR A 106 2.29 8.61 5.29
N ILE A 107 2.19 7.29 5.39
CA ILE A 107 0.94 6.57 5.62
C ILE A 107 1.00 5.88 6.98
N PHE A 108 -0.10 5.98 7.74
CA PHE A 108 -0.32 5.18 8.93
C PHE A 108 -1.28 4.04 8.64
N CYS A 109 -0.91 2.86 9.15
CA CYS A 109 -1.73 1.67 9.18
C CYS A 109 -2.04 1.35 10.65
N TYR A 110 -3.32 1.24 10.99
CA TYR A 110 -3.77 0.75 12.28
C TYR A 110 -4.94 -0.19 12.05
N ARG A 111 -4.75 -1.47 12.38
CA ARG A 111 -5.68 -2.55 12.01
C ARG A 111 -6.00 -2.48 10.52
N ASN A 112 -7.27 -2.67 10.14
CA ASN A 112 -7.72 -2.60 8.75
C ASN A 112 -7.81 -1.18 8.16
N LYS A 113 -7.38 -0.14 8.88
CA LYS A 113 -7.43 1.26 8.41
C LYS A 113 -6.05 1.71 7.95
N ILE A 114 -5.99 2.16 6.70
CA ILE A 114 -4.79 2.72 6.08
C ILE A 114 -5.11 4.13 5.63
N LYS A 115 -4.34 5.11 6.08
CA LYS A 115 -4.60 6.53 5.79
C LYS A 115 -3.29 7.27 5.48
N LEU A 116 -3.32 8.11 4.45
CA LEU A 116 -2.27 9.08 4.14
C LEU A 116 -2.38 10.23 5.12
N VAL A 117 -1.36 10.38 5.96
CA VAL A 117 -1.33 11.32 7.08
C VAL A 117 -0.42 12.51 6.83
N SER A 118 0.55 12.38 5.93
CA SER A 118 1.34 13.52 5.46
C SER A 118 1.78 13.35 4.00
N VAL A 119 1.87 14.49 3.33
CA VAL A 119 2.48 14.69 2.01
C VAL A 119 3.43 15.87 2.20
N ASP A 120 4.72 15.64 1.97
CA ASP A 120 5.78 16.60 2.22
C ASP A 120 6.63 16.81 0.96
N PHE A 121 6.90 18.07 0.64
CA PHE A 121 7.69 18.47 -0.52
C PHE A 121 9.09 18.84 -0.05
N LEU A 122 10.10 18.12 -0.52
CA LEU A 122 11.49 18.29 -0.07
C LEU A 122 12.38 18.70 -1.25
N GLU A 123 13.33 19.60 -0.98
CA GLU A 123 14.39 19.91 -1.95
C GLU A 123 15.41 18.76 -2.07
N ARG A 124 15.66 18.05 -0.96
CA ARG A 124 16.58 16.91 -0.89
C ARG A 124 16.03 15.82 0.02
N VAL A 125 16.07 14.59 -0.47
CA VAL A 125 15.70 13.40 0.30
C VAL A 125 16.97 12.73 0.82
N ASN A 126 17.06 12.60 2.15
CA ASN A 126 18.13 11.87 2.83
C ASN A 126 17.62 11.37 4.19
N ASN A 127 18.46 10.65 4.93
CA ASN A 127 18.11 10.10 6.24
C ASN A 127 17.63 11.16 7.25
N THR A 128 18.22 12.36 7.24
CA THR A 128 17.87 13.45 8.17
C THR A 128 16.51 14.05 7.83
N THR A 129 16.23 14.31 6.55
CA THR A 129 14.96 14.92 6.12
C THR A 129 13.80 13.95 6.29
N ILE A 130 13.98 12.66 5.97
CA ILE A 130 12.99 11.61 6.24
C ILE A 130 12.68 11.51 7.74
N ARG A 131 13.71 11.52 8.60
CA ARG A 131 13.51 11.53 10.05
C ARG A 131 12.69 12.75 10.47
N GLN A 132 13.05 13.94 10.02
CA GLN A 132 12.35 15.16 10.42
C GLN A 132 10.86 15.08 10.08
N VAL A 133 10.54 14.66 8.85
CA VAL A 133 9.16 14.42 8.42
C VAL A 133 8.45 13.42 9.34
N LEU A 134 9.07 12.28 9.63
CA LEU A 134 8.47 11.26 10.48
C LEU A 134 8.22 11.75 11.91
N MET A 135 9.23 12.36 12.54
CA MET A 135 9.13 12.84 13.92
C MET A 135 8.10 13.96 14.06
N THR A 136 8.07 14.90 13.11
CA THR A 136 7.03 15.95 13.07
C THR A 136 5.64 15.34 12.94
N THR A 137 5.48 14.32 12.07
CA THR A 137 4.20 13.63 11.88
C THR A 137 3.77 12.90 13.16
N LEU A 138 4.64 12.12 13.80
CA LEU A 138 4.31 11.38 15.03
C LEU A 138 3.89 12.32 16.17
N THR A 139 4.64 13.40 16.39
CA THR A 139 4.30 14.42 17.40
C THR A 139 2.97 15.10 17.07
N HIS A 140 2.72 15.42 15.79
CA HIS A 140 1.49 16.09 15.38
C HIS A 140 0.23 15.24 15.62
N PHE A 141 0.35 13.93 15.44
CA PHE A 141 -0.70 12.93 15.69
C PHE A 141 -0.75 12.42 17.14
N ASN A 142 0.08 12.96 18.03
CA ASN A 142 0.19 12.52 19.42
C ASN A 142 0.45 11.01 19.55
N ILE A 143 1.45 10.50 18.81
CA ILE A 143 1.86 9.10 18.85
C ILE A 143 3.14 8.98 19.69
N PRO A 144 3.07 8.41 20.90
CA PRO A 144 4.25 8.12 21.71
C PRO A 144 5.23 7.19 20.99
N PHE A 145 6.53 7.46 21.11
CA PHE A 145 7.60 6.74 20.39
C PHE A 145 7.77 5.27 20.77
N ASN A 146 7.12 4.79 21.84
CA ASN A 146 7.08 3.38 22.21
C ASN A 146 5.93 2.58 21.56
N LEU A 147 5.03 3.25 20.83
CA LEU A 147 3.86 2.63 20.19
C LEU A 147 4.07 2.16 18.75
N PRO A 148 4.79 2.90 17.86
CA PRO A 148 5.05 2.44 16.50
C PRO A 148 5.67 1.04 16.47
N ARG A 149 5.10 0.15 15.64
CA ARG A 149 5.50 -1.27 15.58
C ARG A 149 6.33 -1.61 14.36
N LEU A 150 6.02 -0.99 13.23
CA LEU A 150 6.67 -1.27 11.96
C LEU A 150 6.95 0.03 11.21
N PHE A 151 8.16 0.16 10.69
CA PHE A 151 8.52 1.17 9.70
C PHE A 151 8.78 0.44 8.38
N LEU A 152 7.89 0.62 7.41
CA LEU A 152 8.02 0.06 6.07
C LEU A 152 8.51 1.13 5.10
N SER A 153 9.58 0.84 4.40
CA SER A 153 10.11 1.71 3.35
C SER A 153 10.74 0.88 2.24
N ASP A 154 11.27 1.55 1.22
CA ASP A 154 12.11 0.91 0.23
C ASP A 154 13.44 0.37 0.86
N SER A 155 14.24 -0.30 0.04
CA SER A 155 15.54 -0.86 0.48
C SER A 155 16.70 0.13 0.34
N ALA A 156 16.46 1.43 0.12
CA ALA A 156 17.51 2.41 -0.10
C ALA A 156 18.45 2.55 1.10
N VAL A 157 19.71 2.87 0.78
CA VAL A 157 20.79 3.01 1.78
C VAL A 157 20.44 4.06 2.82
N TYR A 158 19.87 5.20 2.41
CA TYR A 158 19.54 6.29 3.32
C TYR A 158 18.33 5.97 4.22
N MET A 159 17.36 5.19 3.77
CA MET A 159 16.25 4.70 4.60
C MET A 159 16.75 3.73 5.69
N LYS A 160 17.61 2.78 5.30
CA LYS A 160 18.28 1.88 6.25
C LYS A 160 19.13 2.66 7.26
N LYS A 161 19.83 3.69 6.79
CA LYS A 161 20.63 4.59 7.64
C LYS A 161 19.74 5.36 8.62
N CYS A 162 18.61 5.91 8.16
CA CYS A 162 17.62 6.60 9.00
C CYS A 162 17.13 5.69 10.14
N TYR A 163 16.76 4.45 9.81
CA TYR A 163 16.32 3.51 10.82
C TYR A 163 17.43 3.18 11.84
N ARG A 164 18.59 2.70 11.36
CA ARG A 164 19.66 2.20 12.23
C ARG A 164 20.22 3.26 13.16
N GLU A 165 20.51 4.45 12.63
CA GLU A 165 21.23 5.48 13.38
C GLU A 165 20.30 6.33 14.26
N ILE A 166 18.99 6.31 13.99
CA ILE A 166 18.08 7.28 14.60
C ILE A 166 16.78 6.67 15.09
N LEU A 167 16.03 5.97 14.23
CA LEU A 167 14.71 5.48 14.64
C LEU A 167 14.82 4.34 15.66
N SER A 168 15.74 3.39 15.45
CA SER A 168 15.93 2.25 16.36
C SER A 168 16.36 2.66 17.78
N PRO A 169 17.32 3.60 17.98
CA PRO A 169 17.63 4.12 19.31
C PRO A 169 16.48 4.87 20.01
N LEU A 170 15.63 5.58 19.24
CA LEU A 170 14.52 6.37 19.79
C LEU A 170 13.24 5.54 20.01
N MET A 171 13.04 4.50 19.20
CA MET A 171 11.87 3.64 19.16
C MET A 171 12.33 2.18 19.20
N PRO A 172 12.71 1.64 20.36
CA PRO A 172 13.33 0.32 20.46
C PRO A 172 12.42 -0.84 20.00
N ASN A 173 11.10 -0.64 20.07
CA ASN A 173 10.11 -1.63 19.61
C ASN A 173 9.78 -1.53 18.11
N LEU A 174 10.33 -0.54 17.40
CA LEU A 174 10.07 -0.33 15.99
C LEU A 174 10.93 -1.28 15.16
N ILE A 175 10.29 -2.05 14.29
CA ILE A 175 10.99 -2.94 13.36
C ILE A 175 11.01 -2.31 11.97
N HIS A 176 12.18 -2.26 11.32
CA HIS A 176 12.25 -1.87 9.91
C HIS A 176 11.88 -3.03 9.01
N ALA A 177 10.96 -2.80 8.07
CA ALA A 177 10.61 -3.72 7.00
C ALA A 177 10.93 -3.08 5.65
N PRO A 178 12.09 -3.40 5.06
CA PRO A 178 12.29 -3.15 3.63
C PRO A 178 11.17 -3.81 2.82
N CYS A 179 10.69 -3.12 1.78
CA CYS A 179 9.52 -3.60 1.02
C CYS A 179 9.80 -4.95 0.33
N CYS A 180 9.02 -5.99 0.69
CA CYS A 180 9.14 -7.31 0.07
C CYS A 180 8.81 -7.26 -1.43
N ALA A 181 7.81 -6.49 -1.85
CA ALA A 181 7.44 -6.36 -3.26
C ALA A 181 8.60 -5.80 -4.10
N HIS A 182 9.32 -4.81 -3.57
CA HIS A 182 10.49 -4.24 -4.23
C HIS A 182 11.62 -5.27 -4.36
N ILE A 183 11.95 -5.98 -3.27
CA ILE A 183 12.98 -7.02 -3.27
C ILE A 183 12.64 -8.14 -4.26
N LEU A 184 11.39 -8.60 -4.23
CA LEU A 184 10.89 -9.62 -5.12
C LEU A 184 10.95 -9.20 -6.60
N ASN A 185 10.60 -7.95 -6.90
CA ASN A 185 10.78 -7.39 -8.24
C ASN A 185 12.27 -7.31 -8.65
N LEU A 186 13.19 -6.98 -7.73
CA LEU A 186 14.63 -7.01 -8.00
C LEU A 186 15.13 -8.43 -8.32
N ILE A 187 14.64 -9.44 -7.61
CA ILE A 187 14.97 -10.85 -7.87
C ILE A 187 14.44 -11.26 -9.25
N GLY A 188 13.19 -10.94 -9.58
CA GLY A 188 12.62 -11.24 -10.89
C GLY A 188 13.29 -10.49 -12.04
N ASP A 189 13.80 -9.27 -11.82
CA ASP A 189 14.48 -8.48 -12.86
C ASP A 189 15.84 -9.08 -13.27
N THR A 190 16.44 -9.95 -12.44
CA THR A 190 17.70 -10.65 -12.77
C THR A 190 17.59 -11.44 -14.07
N TRP A 191 16.44 -12.08 -14.32
CA TRP A 191 16.18 -12.84 -15.54
C TRP A 191 16.23 -11.92 -16.77
N ARG A 192 15.73 -10.69 -16.66
CA ARG A 192 15.77 -9.72 -17.76
C ARG A 192 17.20 -9.27 -18.10
N THR A 193 18.13 -9.38 -17.16
CA THR A 193 19.53 -8.98 -17.35
C THR A 193 20.43 -10.09 -17.89
N LEU A 194 19.92 -11.32 -17.99
CA LEU A 194 20.69 -12.46 -18.51
C LEU A 194 20.99 -12.30 -20.01
N PRO A 195 22.24 -12.50 -20.45
CA PRO A 195 22.63 -12.41 -21.85
C PRO A 195 21.82 -13.33 -22.77
N GLN A 196 21.43 -14.51 -22.28
CA GLN A 196 20.66 -15.53 -23.01
C GLN A 196 19.26 -15.02 -23.40
N PHE A 197 18.69 -14.09 -22.62
CA PHE A 197 17.38 -13.49 -22.90
C PHE A 197 17.47 -12.14 -23.63
N ARG A 198 18.67 -11.71 -24.07
CA ARG A 198 18.86 -10.43 -24.75
C ARG A 198 18.00 -10.28 -26.01
N ILE A 199 17.96 -11.28 -26.88
CA ILE A 199 17.17 -11.24 -28.12
C ILE A 199 15.67 -11.14 -27.80
N LEU A 200 15.20 -11.91 -26.81
CA LEU A 200 13.81 -11.85 -26.36
C LEU A 200 13.46 -10.46 -25.81
N LYS A 201 14.37 -9.87 -25.02
CA LYS A 201 14.21 -8.51 -24.50
C LYS A 201 14.14 -7.48 -25.63
N ASP A 202 15.07 -7.52 -26.58
CA ASP A 202 15.10 -6.61 -27.72
C ASP A 202 13.81 -6.73 -28.55
N PHE A 203 13.32 -7.96 -28.76
CA PHE A 203 12.05 -8.23 -29.42
C PHE A 203 10.86 -7.64 -28.63
N LEU A 204 10.77 -7.89 -27.33
CA LEU A 204 9.70 -7.34 -26.47
C LEU A 204 9.73 -5.81 -26.43
N ASP A 205 10.91 -5.21 -26.39
CA ASP A 205 11.09 -3.76 -26.43
C ASP A 205 10.63 -3.19 -27.79
N LYS A 206 10.90 -3.88 -28.91
CA LYS A 206 10.34 -3.52 -30.23
C LYS A 206 8.83 -3.68 -30.31
N VAL A 207 8.25 -4.74 -29.75
CA VAL A 207 6.79 -4.90 -29.66
C VAL A 207 6.18 -3.74 -28.87
N LYS A 208 6.80 -3.34 -27.76
CA LYS A 208 6.36 -2.19 -26.95
C LYS A 208 6.45 -0.88 -27.73
N GLU A 209 7.56 -0.64 -28.42
CA GLU A 209 7.75 0.53 -29.30
C GLU A 209 6.65 0.61 -30.37
N ILE A 210 6.37 -0.52 -31.03
CA ILE A 210 5.42 -0.59 -32.14
C ILE A 210 3.98 -0.37 -31.65
N PHE A 211 3.57 -1.04 -30.58
CA PHE A 211 2.15 -1.14 -30.22
C PHE A 211 1.73 -0.29 -29.03
N VAL A 212 2.64 0.08 -28.13
CA VAL A 212 2.32 0.82 -26.90
C VAL A 212 2.73 2.28 -27.01
N SER A 213 3.90 2.58 -27.55
CA SER A 213 4.40 3.96 -27.68
C SER A 213 3.68 4.77 -28.77
N SER A 214 2.93 4.12 -29.67
CA SER A 214 2.16 4.79 -30.74
C SER A 214 0.65 4.80 -30.43
N PRO A 215 0.06 5.94 -30.03
CA PRO A 215 -1.38 6.06 -29.76
C PRO A 215 -2.25 5.64 -30.94
N ALA A 216 -1.85 5.98 -32.17
CA ALA A 216 -2.56 5.63 -33.40
C ALA A 216 -2.59 4.11 -33.67
N ARG A 217 -1.47 3.41 -33.44
CA ARG A 217 -1.41 1.96 -33.59
C ARG A 217 -2.20 1.25 -32.48
N ARG A 218 -2.15 1.76 -31.26
CA ARG A 218 -2.98 1.28 -30.13
C ARG A 218 -4.47 1.41 -30.47
N GLY A 219 -4.88 2.54 -31.03
CA GLY A 219 -6.25 2.78 -31.50
C GLY A 219 -6.69 1.75 -32.55
N ARG A 220 -5.87 1.56 -33.60
CA ARG A 220 -6.16 0.56 -34.66
C ARG A 220 -6.27 -0.87 -34.12
N TYR A 221 -5.40 -1.26 -33.19
CA TYR A 221 -5.46 -2.58 -32.54
C TYR A 221 -6.77 -2.76 -31.75
N ILE A 222 -7.15 -1.79 -30.92
CA ILE A 222 -8.40 -1.84 -30.16
C ILE A 222 -9.61 -1.91 -31.10
N THR A 223 -9.62 -1.13 -32.18
CA THR A 223 -10.68 -1.18 -33.20
C THR A 223 -10.75 -2.56 -33.86
N HIS A 224 -9.60 -3.15 -34.21
CA HIS A 224 -9.54 -4.50 -34.77
C HIS A 224 -10.15 -5.55 -33.83
N LEU A 225 -9.82 -5.51 -32.53
CA LEU A 225 -10.38 -6.43 -31.55
C LEU A 225 -11.90 -6.26 -31.39
N LYS A 226 -12.42 -5.02 -31.40
CA LYS A 226 -13.87 -4.75 -31.39
C LYS A 226 -14.56 -5.34 -32.61
N MET A 227 -13.97 -5.18 -33.80
CA MET A 227 -14.50 -5.74 -35.04
C MET A 227 -14.52 -7.28 -35.03
N HIS A 228 -13.68 -7.93 -34.23
CA HIS A 228 -13.64 -9.39 -34.05
C HIS A 228 -14.41 -9.86 -32.81
N GLY A 229 -15.38 -9.08 -32.34
CA GLY A 229 -16.32 -9.50 -31.28
C GLY A 229 -15.82 -9.36 -29.85
N ILE A 230 -14.66 -8.75 -29.61
CA ILE A 230 -14.18 -8.47 -28.25
C ILE A 230 -14.81 -7.17 -27.74
N LEU A 231 -15.84 -7.31 -26.90
CA LEU A 231 -16.63 -6.20 -26.34
C LEU A 231 -15.79 -5.24 -25.46
N SER A 232 -14.77 -5.76 -24.77
CA SER A 232 -13.85 -4.97 -23.93
C SER A 232 -12.39 -5.29 -24.27
N PRO A 233 -11.82 -4.63 -25.29
CA PRO A 233 -10.46 -4.91 -25.73
C PRO A 233 -9.42 -4.43 -24.70
N CYS A 234 -8.61 -5.36 -24.20
CA CYS A 234 -7.46 -5.03 -23.36
C CYS A 234 -6.29 -4.52 -24.21
N LYS A 235 -5.43 -3.70 -23.60
CA LYS A 235 -4.11 -3.38 -24.17
C LYS A 235 -3.33 -4.69 -24.37
N ILE A 236 -2.41 -4.72 -25.33
CA ILE A 236 -1.52 -5.87 -25.52
C ILE A 236 -0.88 -6.23 -24.17
N PRO A 237 -1.03 -7.48 -23.70
CA PRO A 237 -0.46 -7.92 -22.45
C PRO A 237 1.06 -7.95 -22.58
N LEU A 238 1.73 -6.87 -22.16
CA LEU A 238 3.19 -6.84 -22.07
C LEU A 238 3.66 -7.32 -20.70
N TYR A 239 4.91 -7.78 -20.64
CA TYR A 239 5.64 -7.95 -19.38
C TYR A 239 5.87 -6.56 -18.78
N ASN A 240 5.04 -6.18 -17.81
CA ASN A 240 5.14 -4.91 -17.11
C ASN A 240 5.70 -5.12 -15.70
N LYS A 241 6.72 -4.32 -15.34
CA LYS A 241 7.31 -4.22 -13.98
C LYS A 241 6.24 -4.08 -12.88
N THR A 242 5.09 -3.49 -13.21
CA THR A 242 3.98 -3.22 -12.28
C THR A 242 3.14 -4.44 -11.89
N ARG A 243 3.32 -5.63 -12.48
CA ARG A 243 2.47 -6.82 -12.19
C ARG A 243 2.62 -7.36 -10.76
N TRP A 244 3.81 -7.29 -10.19
CA TRP A 244 4.06 -7.79 -8.84
C TRP A 244 3.29 -6.94 -7.83
N ASN A 245 3.29 -5.62 -8.04
CA ASN A 245 2.52 -4.67 -7.24
C ASN A 245 1.01 -4.92 -7.38
N SER A 246 0.51 -5.35 -8.55
CA SER A 246 -0.90 -5.72 -8.72
C SER A 246 -1.32 -6.94 -7.88
N TRP A 247 -0.46 -7.95 -7.71
CA TRP A 247 -0.75 -9.09 -6.82
C TRP A 247 -0.81 -8.64 -5.35
N PHE A 248 0.19 -7.85 -4.91
CA PHE A 248 0.20 -7.28 -3.57
C PHE A 248 -1.03 -6.38 -3.35
N GLN A 249 -1.39 -5.55 -4.33
CA GLN A 249 -2.59 -4.69 -4.30
C GLN A 249 -3.88 -5.48 -4.11
N MET A 250 -4.02 -6.64 -4.78
CA MET A 250 -5.16 -7.54 -4.59
C MET A 250 -5.25 -8.06 -3.15
N LYS A 251 -4.11 -8.24 -2.49
CA LYS A 251 -4.01 -8.82 -1.15
C LYS A 251 -4.04 -7.79 -0.01
N ILE A 252 -3.93 -6.48 -0.28
CA ILE A 252 -4.06 -5.41 0.74
C ILE A 252 -5.38 -5.48 1.53
N LYS A 253 -6.44 -6.06 0.93
CA LYS A 253 -7.75 -6.21 1.59
C LYS A 253 -7.81 -7.37 2.59
N LYS A 254 -6.73 -8.14 2.76
CA LYS A 254 -6.69 -9.28 3.70
C LYS A 254 -5.48 -9.16 4.63
N PRO A 255 -5.55 -9.72 5.85
CA PRO A 255 -4.39 -9.84 6.73
C PRO A 255 -3.38 -10.82 6.13
N VAL A 256 -2.20 -10.32 5.70
CA VAL A 256 -1.21 -11.13 4.96
C VAL A 256 0.06 -11.44 5.73
N ILE A 257 0.43 -10.62 6.71
CA ILE A 257 1.70 -10.79 7.43
C ILE A 257 1.82 -12.15 8.15
N PRO A 258 0.76 -12.78 8.69
CA PRO A 258 0.87 -14.11 9.30
C PRO A 258 1.25 -15.22 8.31
N PHE A 259 1.14 -14.97 7.00
CA PHE A 259 1.51 -15.93 5.96
C PHE A 259 2.84 -15.59 5.29
N ALA A 260 3.44 -14.44 5.62
CA ALA A 260 4.61 -13.92 4.89
C ALA A 260 5.82 -14.85 5.00
N GLU A 261 6.16 -15.34 6.20
CA GLU A 261 7.32 -16.23 6.38
C GLU A 261 7.14 -17.56 5.65
N LEU A 262 5.96 -18.18 5.73
CA LEU A 262 5.67 -19.41 4.99
C LEU A 262 5.81 -19.22 3.48
N GLN A 263 5.33 -18.10 2.93
CA GLN A 263 5.47 -17.79 1.52
C GLN A 263 6.95 -17.57 1.13
N LEU A 264 7.75 -16.94 1.99
CA LEU A 264 9.18 -16.79 1.76
C LEU A 264 9.91 -18.14 1.80
N GLN A 265 9.54 -19.04 2.70
CA GLN A 265 10.09 -20.41 2.76
C GLN A 265 9.74 -21.21 1.50
N GLN A 266 8.48 -21.13 1.04
CA GLN A 266 8.04 -21.76 -0.21
C GLN A 266 8.81 -21.20 -1.41
N LEU A 267 9.00 -19.88 -1.48
CA LEU A 267 9.81 -19.25 -2.52
C LEU A 267 11.28 -19.70 -2.46
N THR A 268 11.84 -19.84 -1.26
CA THR A 268 13.20 -20.37 -1.05
C THR A 268 13.32 -21.75 -1.66
N ALA A 269 12.45 -22.68 -1.23
CA ALA A 269 12.44 -24.06 -1.73
C ALA A 269 12.23 -24.12 -3.24
N TYR A 270 11.36 -23.26 -3.79
CA TYR A 270 11.11 -23.18 -5.22
C TYR A 270 12.37 -22.77 -5.99
N ILE A 271 13.03 -21.67 -5.62
CA ILE A 271 14.25 -21.21 -6.30
C ILE A 271 15.37 -22.26 -6.16
N GLU A 272 15.55 -22.84 -4.96
CA GLU A 272 16.57 -23.86 -4.69
C GLU A 272 16.37 -25.15 -5.48
N THR A 273 15.12 -25.57 -5.68
CA THR A 273 14.80 -26.74 -6.49
C THR A 273 15.21 -26.51 -7.94
N TYR A 274 14.83 -25.37 -8.52
CA TYR A 274 14.98 -25.12 -9.95
C TYR A 274 16.38 -24.68 -10.40
N ARG A 275 17.26 -24.23 -9.50
CA ARG A 275 18.69 -24.03 -9.83
C ARG A 275 19.40 -25.34 -10.19
N ASN A 276 19.00 -26.44 -9.55
CA ASN A 276 19.61 -27.76 -9.75
C ASN A 276 18.71 -28.69 -10.60
N SER A 277 17.59 -28.21 -11.10
CA SER A 277 16.62 -29.08 -11.78
C SER A 277 17.04 -29.43 -13.21
N ASN A 278 16.75 -30.67 -13.57
CA ASN A 278 16.78 -31.16 -14.94
C ASN A 278 15.38 -31.31 -15.54
N ASP A 279 14.35 -30.88 -14.81
CA ASP A 279 12.96 -30.90 -15.24
C ASP A 279 12.27 -29.59 -14.80
N PHE A 280 11.64 -28.92 -15.77
CA PHE A 280 10.91 -27.67 -15.58
C PHE A 280 9.41 -27.83 -15.85
N GLY A 281 8.94 -29.07 -15.90
CA GLY A 281 7.56 -29.46 -16.07
C GLY A 281 7.16 -29.71 -17.53
N PRO A 282 6.10 -30.51 -17.73
CA PRO A 282 5.71 -31.02 -19.04
C PRO A 282 5.28 -29.92 -20.00
N SER A 283 4.75 -28.80 -19.49
CA SER A 283 4.32 -27.68 -20.31
C SER A 283 5.48 -27.01 -21.06
N LEU A 284 6.63 -26.82 -20.40
CA LEU A 284 7.81 -26.24 -21.04
C LEU A 284 8.45 -27.26 -21.98
N GLU A 285 8.55 -28.52 -21.55
CA GLU A 285 9.12 -29.60 -22.36
C GLU A 285 8.37 -29.77 -23.68
N ASN A 286 7.03 -29.82 -23.64
CA ASN A 286 6.19 -29.91 -24.84
C ASN A 286 6.43 -28.73 -25.79
N LEU A 287 6.61 -27.50 -25.29
CA LEU A 287 6.91 -26.33 -26.11
C LEU A 287 8.29 -26.43 -26.78
N ILE A 288 9.31 -26.87 -26.04
CA ILE A 288 10.67 -27.07 -26.56
C ILE A 288 10.63 -28.08 -27.70
N ILE A 289 9.96 -29.23 -27.49
CA ILE A 289 9.83 -30.30 -28.49
C ILE A 289 9.05 -29.80 -29.71
N GLN A 290 7.91 -29.14 -29.50
CA GLN A 290 7.07 -28.61 -30.57
C GLN A 290 7.84 -27.64 -31.48
N HIS A 291 8.69 -26.80 -30.89
CA HIS A 291 9.51 -25.83 -31.62
C HIS A 291 10.88 -26.37 -32.05
N ARG A 292 11.15 -27.67 -31.83
CA ARG A 292 12.39 -28.38 -32.21
C ARG A 292 13.66 -27.76 -31.62
N PHE A 293 13.56 -27.22 -30.40
CA PHE A 293 14.73 -26.76 -29.65
C PHE A 293 15.44 -27.91 -28.94
N ASN A 294 16.72 -27.72 -28.62
CA ASN A 294 17.46 -28.66 -27.78
C ASN A 294 17.05 -28.47 -26.30
N THR A 295 16.42 -29.49 -25.72
CA THR A 295 15.94 -29.45 -24.32
C THR A 295 17.06 -29.17 -23.33
N HIS A 296 18.23 -29.79 -23.51
CA HIS A 296 19.36 -29.61 -22.60
C HIS A 296 19.89 -28.17 -22.63
N GLU A 297 19.97 -27.56 -23.81
CA GLU A 297 20.39 -26.15 -23.94
C GLU A 297 19.39 -25.21 -23.28
N ILE A 298 18.09 -25.37 -23.54
CA ILE A 298 17.06 -24.53 -22.93
C ILE A 298 17.04 -24.71 -21.41
N TYR A 299 17.06 -25.94 -20.90
CA TYR A 299 17.08 -26.21 -19.46
C TYR A 299 18.33 -25.63 -18.78
N SER A 300 19.47 -25.64 -19.47
CA SER A 300 20.69 -24.96 -18.99
C SER A 300 20.45 -23.45 -18.80
N VAL A 301 19.80 -22.79 -19.77
CA VAL A 301 19.44 -21.36 -19.64
C VAL A 301 18.52 -21.10 -18.45
N PHE A 302 17.52 -21.95 -18.22
CA PHE A 302 16.62 -21.82 -17.08
C PHE A 302 17.37 -22.03 -15.74
N ARG A 303 18.24 -23.04 -15.62
CA ARG A 303 19.09 -23.21 -14.43
C ARG A 303 19.93 -21.98 -14.15
N MET A 304 20.59 -21.43 -15.18
CA MET A 304 21.36 -20.17 -15.05
C MET A 304 20.47 -19.01 -14.57
N ALA A 305 19.22 -18.95 -15.04
CA ALA A 305 18.28 -17.94 -14.59
C ALA A 305 17.89 -18.09 -13.12
N PHE A 306 17.64 -19.32 -12.68
CA PHE A 306 17.38 -19.60 -11.28
C PHE A 306 18.61 -19.34 -10.39
N GLU A 307 19.83 -19.60 -10.88
CA GLU A 307 21.05 -19.32 -10.13
C GLU A 307 21.24 -17.82 -9.90
N VAL A 308 21.11 -16.97 -10.92
CA VAL A 308 21.23 -15.50 -10.72
C VAL A 308 20.11 -14.93 -9.86
N ALA A 309 18.91 -15.51 -9.92
CA ALA A 309 17.82 -15.15 -9.02
C ALA A 309 18.11 -15.58 -7.58
N TYR A 310 18.72 -16.76 -7.39
CA TYR A 310 19.15 -17.26 -6.08
C TYR A 310 20.23 -16.39 -5.46
N ASP A 311 21.24 -15.97 -6.21
CA ASP A 311 22.27 -15.04 -5.74
C ASP A 311 21.66 -13.73 -5.24
N LYS A 312 20.68 -13.20 -5.98
CA LYS A 312 19.97 -11.99 -5.57
C LYS A 312 19.06 -12.25 -4.36
N PHE A 313 18.40 -13.40 -4.33
CA PHE A 313 17.52 -13.80 -3.24
C PHE A 313 18.29 -13.92 -1.92
N THR A 314 19.41 -14.63 -1.91
CA THR A 314 20.24 -14.88 -0.72
C THR A 314 20.86 -13.60 -0.17
N ALA A 315 21.12 -12.60 -1.03
CA ALA A 315 21.57 -11.29 -0.61
C ALA A 315 20.51 -10.45 0.14
N HIS A 316 19.21 -10.77 0.00
CA HIS A 316 18.13 -9.90 0.49
C HIS A 316 17.15 -10.59 1.46
N ILE A 317 16.70 -11.81 1.19
CA ILE A 317 15.60 -12.46 1.92
C ILE A 317 16.05 -13.16 3.22
N PRO A 318 17.14 -13.96 3.23
CA PRO A 318 17.56 -14.65 4.45
C PRO A 318 17.76 -13.73 5.65
N ASN A 319 18.40 -12.58 5.40
CA ASN A 319 18.73 -11.56 6.40
C ASN A 319 17.73 -10.39 6.40
N HIS A 320 16.49 -10.62 5.95
CA HIS A 320 15.49 -9.56 5.92
C HIS A 320 15.20 -9.06 7.35
N PRO A 321 15.31 -7.75 7.64
CA PRO A 321 15.22 -7.25 9.02
C PRO A 321 13.89 -7.54 9.73
N ALA A 322 12.78 -7.62 8.98
CA ALA A 322 11.46 -7.94 9.54
C ALA A 322 11.13 -9.45 9.57
N ARG A 323 12.09 -10.34 9.25
CA ARG A 323 11.80 -11.78 9.15
C ARG A 323 11.36 -12.39 10.48
N SER A 324 11.97 -11.98 11.59
CA SER A 324 11.55 -12.39 12.93
C SER A 324 10.10 -11.97 13.22
N LEU A 325 9.70 -10.77 12.79
CA LEU A 325 8.31 -10.31 12.90
C LEU A 325 7.36 -11.14 12.03
N PHE A 326 7.76 -11.48 10.80
CA PHE A 326 6.95 -12.34 9.91
C PHE A 326 6.72 -13.71 10.55
N PHE A 327 7.77 -14.30 11.12
CA PHE A 327 7.69 -15.56 11.87
C PHE A 327 6.77 -15.43 13.10
N SER A 328 6.97 -14.39 13.94
CA SER A 328 6.12 -14.17 15.12
C SER A 328 4.66 -13.95 14.78
N CYS A 329 4.36 -13.28 13.67
CA CYS A 329 2.98 -13.05 13.24
C CYS A 329 2.26 -14.34 12.81
N GLN A 330 2.99 -15.42 12.47
CA GLN A 330 2.37 -16.73 12.17
C GLN A 330 1.58 -17.26 13.36
N ALA A 331 1.94 -16.87 14.60
CA ALA A 331 1.21 -17.23 15.81
C ALA A 331 -0.27 -16.82 15.78
N PHE A 332 -0.61 -15.80 14.99
CA PHE A 332 -1.98 -15.32 14.84
C PHE A 332 -2.77 -16.04 13.75
N ASP A 333 -2.16 -17.00 13.04
CA ASP A 333 -2.89 -17.96 12.20
C ASP A 333 -3.22 -19.21 13.05
N PRO A 334 -4.50 -19.45 13.36
CA PRO A 334 -4.88 -20.62 14.14
C PRO A 334 -4.50 -21.93 13.44
N LYS A 335 -4.49 -21.99 12.11
CA LYS A 335 -4.04 -23.20 11.40
C LYS A 335 -2.57 -23.49 11.66
N PHE A 336 -1.74 -22.46 11.74
CA PHE A 336 -0.33 -22.62 12.03
C PHE A 336 -0.08 -23.16 13.44
N ILE A 337 -0.78 -22.62 14.44
CA ILE A 337 -0.65 -23.03 15.85
C ILE A 337 -1.24 -24.40 16.15
N HIS A 338 -2.33 -24.76 15.48
CA HIS A 338 -3.02 -26.04 15.72
C HIS A 338 -2.51 -27.20 14.86
N PHE A 339 -1.62 -26.93 13.89
CA PHE A 339 -0.94 -27.98 13.14
C PHE A 339 0.00 -28.77 14.07
N GLU A 340 0.14 -30.08 13.82
CA GLU A 340 0.77 -31.11 14.66
C GLU A 340 2.25 -30.87 15.01
N ASP A 341 2.54 -29.83 15.79
CA ASP A 341 3.89 -29.46 16.24
C ASP A 341 3.81 -28.76 17.60
N ALA A 342 4.20 -29.49 18.65
CA ALA A 342 4.17 -28.98 20.02
C ALA A 342 5.11 -27.78 20.23
N LEU A 343 6.16 -27.62 19.42
CA LEU A 343 7.10 -26.50 19.55
C LEU A 343 6.44 -25.16 19.23
N ARG A 344 5.44 -25.15 18.34
CA ARG A 344 4.67 -23.94 17.98
C ARG A 344 3.82 -23.38 19.12
N LYS A 345 3.61 -24.15 20.19
CA LYS A 345 2.85 -23.71 21.36
C LYS A 345 3.70 -22.91 22.35
N ASN A 346 5.01 -22.77 22.11
CA ASN A 346 5.88 -21.95 22.94
C ASN A 346 5.81 -20.46 22.55
N ILE A 347 5.04 -19.68 23.32
CA ILE A 347 4.84 -18.24 23.10
C ILE A 347 6.15 -17.45 22.96
N ARG A 348 7.22 -17.85 23.65
CA ARG A 348 8.51 -17.13 23.66
C ARG A 348 9.25 -17.22 22.32
N GLN A 349 8.89 -18.16 21.44
CA GLN A 349 9.43 -18.22 20.08
C GLN A 349 9.00 -17.02 19.24
N TYR A 350 7.90 -16.37 19.62
CA TYR A 350 7.28 -15.29 18.86
C TYR A 350 7.62 -13.90 19.44
N ASN A 351 8.82 -13.75 20.02
CA ASN A 351 9.26 -12.56 20.77
C ASN A 351 9.33 -11.24 19.97
N ALA A 352 9.32 -11.27 18.64
CA ALA A 352 9.19 -10.04 17.84
C ALA A 352 7.80 -9.36 17.97
N VAL A 353 6.81 -10.05 18.53
CA VAL A 353 5.63 -9.42 19.13
C VAL A 353 6.05 -8.96 20.51
N LYS A 354 6.13 -7.64 20.73
CA LYS A 354 6.72 -7.08 21.97
C LYS A 354 6.03 -7.62 23.24
N GLU A 355 4.73 -7.88 23.17
CA GLU A 355 3.94 -8.37 24.30
C GLU A 355 4.23 -9.86 24.62
N PHE A 356 4.91 -10.60 23.73
CA PHE A 356 5.31 -12.00 23.93
C PHE A 356 6.74 -12.16 24.46
N GLU A 357 7.57 -11.11 24.42
CA GLU A 357 8.91 -11.14 25.02
C GLU A 357 8.82 -11.33 26.55
N ASN A 358 7.94 -10.56 27.19
CA ASN A 358 7.64 -10.61 28.61
C ASN A 358 6.11 -10.61 28.83
N PRO A 359 5.43 -11.75 28.61
CA PRO A 359 3.98 -11.83 28.68
C PRO A 359 3.48 -11.75 30.13
N SER A 360 2.33 -11.09 30.34
CA SER A 360 1.64 -11.11 31.62
C SER A 360 1.02 -12.49 31.91
N ASP A 361 0.68 -12.75 33.17
CA ASP A 361 0.01 -14.00 33.55
C ASP A 361 -1.35 -14.15 32.86
N GLU A 362 -2.09 -13.07 32.67
CA GLU A 362 -3.34 -13.05 31.90
C GLU A 362 -3.12 -13.48 30.46
N LEU A 363 -2.07 -12.95 29.81
CA LEU A 363 -1.74 -13.29 28.43
C LEU A 363 -1.29 -14.75 28.30
N LEU A 364 -0.52 -15.27 29.27
CA LEU A 364 -0.14 -16.68 29.32
C LEU A 364 -1.36 -17.59 29.47
N ARG A 365 -2.35 -17.20 30.28
CA ARG A 365 -3.62 -17.95 30.42
C ARG A 365 -4.40 -17.96 29.11
N GLU A 366 -4.58 -16.81 28.47
CA GLU A 366 -5.25 -16.72 27.17
C GLU A 366 -4.51 -17.51 26.08
N TRP A 367 -3.18 -17.46 26.06
CA TRP A 367 -2.36 -18.24 25.15
C TRP A 367 -2.57 -19.76 25.34
N GLY A 368 -2.61 -20.23 26.60
CA GLY A 368 -2.90 -21.63 26.91
C GLY A 368 -4.28 -22.07 26.41
N ILE A 369 -5.30 -21.23 26.59
CA ILE A 369 -6.65 -21.47 26.04
C ILE A 369 -6.59 -21.53 24.51
N TYR A 370 -5.97 -20.54 23.88
CA TYR A 370 -5.83 -20.45 22.43
C TYR A 370 -5.18 -21.71 21.86
N CYS A 371 -4.04 -22.16 22.40
CA CYS A 371 -3.35 -23.38 21.95
C CYS A 371 -4.15 -24.67 22.16
N GLY A 372 -5.11 -24.67 23.10
CA GLY A 372 -5.98 -25.79 23.41
C GLY A 372 -7.31 -25.81 22.64
N LEU A 373 -7.60 -24.78 21.84
CA LEU A 373 -8.82 -24.78 21.02
C LEU A 373 -8.72 -25.88 19.95
N ASN A 374 -9.65 -26.83 19.97
CA ASN A 374 -9.88 -27.72 18.83
C ASN A 374 -10.70 -26.97 17.79
N ASN A 375 -10.02 -26.21 16.92
CA ASN A 375 -10.67 -25.63 15.75
C ASN A 375 -10.45 -26.58 14.57
N GLU A 376 -11.46 -27.39 14.21
CA GLU A 376 -11.50 -28.07 12.91
C GLU A 376 -11.65 -27.01 11.80
N LEU A 377 -10.55 -26.36 11.43
CA LEU A 377 -10.52 -25.25 10.48
C LEU A 377 -10.46 -25.77 9.04
N ILE A 378 -11.63 -26.03 8.47
CA ILE A 378 -11.78 -26.39 7.06
C ILE A 378 -11.88 -25.11 6.22
N GLY A 379 -11.05 -24.97 5.17
CA GLY A 379 -11.12 -23.84 4.23
C GLY A 379 -10.31 -22.59 4.63
N GLU A 380 -10.39 -21.50 3.85
CA GLU A 380 -9.65 -20.25 4.11
C GLU A 380 -10.16 -19.55 5.38
N VAL A 381 -9.26 -19.20 6.31
CA VAL A 381 -9.63 -18.51 7.56
C VAL A 381 -9.57 -17.00 7.33
N GLU A 382 -10.70 -16.32 7.53
CA GLU A 382 -10.74 -14.85 7.61
C GLU A 382 -10.23 -14.42 8.99
N LEU A 383 -8.91 -14.16 9.08
CA LEU A 383 -8.22 -13.94 10.35
C LEU A 383 -8.82 -12.79 11.18
N ASP A 384 -9.24 -11.70 10.54
CA ASP A 384 -9.87 -10.58 11.22
C ASP A 384 -11.19 -10.97 11.90
N LYS A 385 -12.06 -11.69 11.19
CA LYS A 385 -13.32 -12.20 11.76
C LYS A 385 -13.07 -13.24 12.85
N TYR A 386 -12.10 -14.13 12.65
CA TYR A 386 -11.70 -15.11 13.67
C TYR A 386 -11.33 -14.40 14.98
N TRP A 387 -10.41 -13.43 14.92
CA TRP A 387 -9.96 -12.73 16.12
C TRP A 387 -11.06 -11.86 16.74
N LEU A 388 -11.90 -11.20 15.94
CA LEU A 388 -13.08 -10.47 16.45
C LEU A 388 -14.03 -11.39 17.22
N ASN A 389 -14.31 -12.59 16.70
CA ASN A 389 -15.17 -13.57 17.38
C ASN A 389 -14.56 -14.12 18.67
N LYS A 390 -13.23 -14.06 18.81
CA LYS A 390 -12.51 -14.47 20.02
C LYS A 390 -12.33 -13.35 21.04
N ALA A 391 -12.76 -12.13 20.77
CA ALA A 391 -12.52 -10.99 21.67
C ALA A 391 -13.14 -11.14 23.07
N THR A 392 -14.23 -11.89 23.21
CA THR A 392 -14.85 -12.17 24.53
C THR A 392 -14.12 -13.27 25.30
N GLN A 393 -13.61 -14.28 24.59
CA GLN A 393 -12.92 -15.43 25.18
C GLN A 393 -11.43 -15.13 25.47
N LEU A 394 -10.80 -14.34 24.60
CA LEU A 394 -9.37 -14.04 24.55
C LEU A 394 -9.16 -12.53 24.35
N PRO A 395 -9.60 -11.67 25.29
CA PRO A 395 -9.63 -10.22 25.08
C PRO A 395 -8.25 -9.61 24.82
N ILE A 396 -7.19 -10.06 25.50
CA ILE A 396 -5.84 -9.52 25.32
C ILE A 396 -5.27 -10.00 23.98
N LEU A 397 -5.28 -11.31 23.74
CA LEU A 397 -4.69 -11.93 22.58
C LEU A 397 -5.41 -11.54 21.29
N SER A 398 -6.74 -11.45 21.31
CA SER A 398 -7.54 -10.94 20.18
C SER A 398 -7.17 -9.50 19.84
N ASN A 399 -7.05 -8.64 20.84
CA ASN A 399 -6.68 -7.25 20.62
C ASN A 399 -5.27 -7.13 20.02
N LEU A 400 -4.31 -7.92 20.52
CA LEU A 400 -2.96 -8.00 19.96
C LEU A 400 -2.99 -8.50 18.51
N ALA A 401 -3.67 -9.61 18.25
CA ALA A 401 -3.79 -10.18 16.92
C ALA A 401 -4.32 -9.15 15.92
N LEU A 402 -5.42 -8.46 16.25
CA LEU A 402 -6.01 -7.44 15.38
C LEU A 402 -5.06 -6.27 15.08
N ASP A 403 -4.16 -5.94 16.00
CA ASP A 403 -3.17 -4.91 15.77
C ASP A 403 -1.96 -5.41 14.93
N TYR A 404 -1.62 -6.71 14.97
CA TYR A 404 -0.48 -7.29 14.22
C TYR A 404 -0.84 -7.87 12.84
N ILE A 405 -1.98 -8.55 12.67
CA ILE A 405 -2.30 -9.26 11.41
C ILE A 405 -2.42 -8.31 10.19
N TRP A 406 -2.66 -7.03 10.46
CA TRP A 406 -2.80 -5.98 9.43
C TRP A 406 -1.51 -5.19 9.15
N LEU A 407 -0.40 -5.55 9.79
CA LEU A 407 0.87 -4.88 9.52
C LEU A 407 1.25 -5.07 8.03
N PRO A 408 1.66 -3.99 7.34
CA PRO A 408 1.94 -4.04 5.91
C PRO A 408 3.26 -4.77 5.63
N ILE A 409 3.31 -5.51 4.51
CA ILE A 409 4.53 -6.17 4.01
C ILE A 409 5.04 -5.57 2.69
N SER A 410 4.33 -4.58 2.16
CA SER A 410 4.63 -3.94 0.87
C SER A 410 4.32 -2.44 0.87
N SER A 411 5.12 -1.68 0.12
CA SER A 411 4.93 -0.25 -0.16
C SER A 411 3.92 0.02 -1.28
N CYS A 412 3.22 -1.00 -1.80
CA CYS A 412 2.19 -0.81 -2.84
C CYS A 412 1.12 0.24 -2.47
N THR A 413 0.81 0.40 -1.18
CA THR A 413 -0.16 1.40 -0.73
C THR A 413 0.35 2.83 -0.88
N VAL A 414 1.65 3.07 -0.67
CA VAL A 414 2.25 4.40 -0.89
C VAL A 414 2.50 4.66 -2.38
N GLU A 415 2.83 3.64 -3.18
CA GLU A 415 2.85 3.79 -4.64
C GLU A 415 1.47 4.17 -5.21
N ARG A 416 0.39 3.64 -4.63
CA ARG A 416 -0.98 4.04 -4.98
C ARG A 416 -1.23 5.51 -4.64
N SER A 417 -0.75 6.01 -3.50
CA SER A 417 -0.92 7.42 -3.15
C SER A 417 -0.17 8.33 -4.13
N PHE A 418 1.00 7.93 -4.63
CA PHE A 418 1.69 8.64 -5.71
C PHE A 418 0.94 8.59 -7.04
N SER A 419 0.33 7.45 -7.38
CA SER A 419 -0.49 7.34 -8.59
C SER A 419 -1.68 8.29 -8.55
N MET A 420 -2.32 8.44 -7.38
CA MET A 420 -3.39 9.41 -7.17
C MET A 420 -2.88 10.85 -7.22
N TYR A 421 -1.74 11.13 -6.58
CA TYR A 421 -1.06 12.43 -6.64
C TYR A 421 -0.79 12.85 -8.11
N ASN A 422 -0.26 11.96 -8.94
CA ASN A 422 0.02 12.23 -10.36
C ASN A 422 -1.26 12.46 -11.19
N SER A 423 -2.43 12.03 -10.72
CA SER A 423 -3.71 12.35 -11.38
C SER A 423 -4.20 13.76 -11.07
N LEU A 424 -3.77 14.34 -9.94
CA LEU A 424 -4.05 15.71 -9.53
C LEU A 424 -3.06 16.70 -10.17
N LEU A 425 -1.79 16.32 -10.25
CA LEU A 425 -0.72 17.08 -10.89
C LEU A 425 -0.23 16.32 -12.12
N ASP A 426 -0.75 16.68 -13.29
CA ASP A 426 -0.28 16.20 -14.59
C ASP A 426 0.20 17.37 -15.47
N SER A 427 0.67 17.06 -16.69
CA SER A 427 1.15 18.05 -17.66
C SER A 427 0.16 19.19 -17.93
N ASP A 428 -1.15 18.94 -17.76
CA ASP A 428 -2.21 19.89 -18.05
C ASP A 428 -2.66 20.65 -16.77
N ARG A 429 -2.15 20.28 -15.58
CA ARG A 429 -2.62 20.73 -14.26
C ARG A 429 -1.51 21.14 -13.29
N GLN A 430 -0.56 21.94 -13.75
CA GLN A 430 0.60 22.37 -12.95
C GLN A 430 0.35 23.57 -12.01
N ASN A 431 -0.79 24.25 -12.12
CA ASN A 431 -1.05 25.52 -11.42
C ASN A 431 -1.58 25.37 -9.97
N LEU A 432 -1.55 24.18 -9.38
CA LEU A 432 -1.97 23.96 -8.00
C LEU A 432 -0.87 24.40 -7.02
N SER A 433 -1.24 25.10 -5.95
CA SER A 433 -0.30 25.38 -4.86
C SER A 433 0.08 24.09 -4.13
N LEU A 434 1.29 24.04 -3.54
CA LEU A 434 1.74 22.89 -2.76
C LEU A 434 0.78 22.55 -1.60
N ASP A 435 0.22 23.57 -0.94
CA ASP A 435 -0.79 23.38 0.11
C ASP A 435 -2.08 22.74 -0.43
N SER A 436 -2.57 23.19 -1.59
CA SER A 436 -3.73 22.56 -2.24
C SER A 436 -3.43 21.13 -2.67
N LEU A 437 -2.26 20.86 -3.24
CA LEU A 437 -1.82 19.51 -3.63
C LEU A 437 -1.79 18.57 -2.43
N LYS A 438 -1.19 18.99 -1.31
CA LYS A 438 -1.18 18.23 -0.06
C LYS A 438 -2.59 17.89 0.40
N ARG A 439 -3.46 18.88 0.51
CA ARG A 439 -4.85 18.70 1.00
C ARG A 439 -5.66 17.78 0.10
N LEU A 440 -5.60 17.99 -1.21
CA LEU A 440 -6.33 17.16 -2.18
C LEU A 440 -5.80 15.73 -2.18
N SER A 441 -4.48 15.53 -2.20
CA SER A 441 -3.89 14.19 -2.19
C SER A 441 -4.33 13.38 -0.98
N MET A 442 -4.36 14.01 0.19
CA MET A 442 -4.82 13.38 1.42
C MET A 442 -6.32 13.10 1.42
N LEU A 443 -7.16 14.04 0.98
CA LEU A 443 -8.61 13.83 0.92
C LEU A 443 -8.98 12.70 -0.06
N TYR A 444 -8.40 12.73 -1.25
CA TYR A 444 -8.71 11.76 -2.32
C TYR A 444 -8.21 10.38 -1.91
N PHE A 445 -6.97 10.26 -1.41
CA PHE A 445 -6.43 8.97 -0.99
C PHE A 445 -7.24 8.35 0.16
N ASN A 446 -7.60 9.18 1.15
CA ASN A 446 -8.26 8.67 2.34
C ASN A 446 -9.69 8.22 2.06
N GLY A 447 -10.35 8.80 1.05
CA GLY A 447 -11.81 8.73 0.91
C GLY A 447 -12.45 9.41 2.11
N VAL A 448 -13.19 10.49 1.89
CA VAL A 448 -13.82 11.26 2.97
C VAL A 448 -14.62 10.34 3.90
#